data_AF-A0A7U3ZN01-F1
#
_entry.id   AF-A0A7U3ZN01-F1
#
_cell.length_a   1.000
_cell.length_b   1.000
_cell.length_c   1.000
_cell.angle_alpha   90.00
_cell.angle_beta   90.00
_cell.angle_gamma   90.00
#
_symmetry.space_group_name_H-M   'P 1'
#
loop_
_entity.id
_entity.type
_entity.pdbx_description
1 polymer ?
#
loop_
_entity_poly.entity_id
_entity_poly.type
_entity_poly.pdbx_seq_one_letter_code
_entity_poly.pdbx_strand_id
1 'polypeptide(L)'
;MPSKGQILRNPDTGDMYEFLETAKDTHGQRVTMKMSLKSKGEQVPNHFHALQDEHFEVISGKLTILFDGKVRVVKAGEKITLPKNKPHNHYNNDPEEVIYIQSVTPALDFDYLLENIIGLTIDGKMPNGKAGLVQELVTLRYLDSKSYLADIPQGIQKFLMNVVGPIGRMFGYRAIYKKYSDIEK
;
A
#
# COMPACT_ATOMS: atom_id res chain seq x y z
N MET A 1 11.05 -11.88 4.43
CA MET A 1 11.43 -10.45 4.43
C MET A 1 11.43 -9.96 3.00
N PRO A 2 11.00 -8.72 2.73
CA PRO A 2 11.03 -8.15 1.38
C PRO A 2 12.46 -8.15 0.82
N SER A 3 12.61 -8.53 -0.44
CA SER A 3 13.91 -8.57 -1.12
C SER A 3 13.83 -8.15 -2.58
N LYS A 4 14.90 -7.54 -3.09
CA LYS A 4 15.00 -7.17 -4.51
C LYS A 4 14.78 -8.38 -5.42
N GLY A 5 13.92 -8.22 -6.42
CA GLY A 5 13.52 -9.26 -7.37
C GLY A 5 12.43 -10.20 -6.85
N GLN A 6 11.96 -10.03 -5.62
CA GLN A 6 10.82 -10.78 -5.11
C GLN A 6 9.55 -10.38 -5.86
N ILE A 7 8.81 -11.38 -6.34
CA ILE A 7 7.53 -11.20 -7.03
C ILE A 7 6.43 -11.84 -6.18
N LEU A 8 5.42 -11.06 -5.81
CA LEU A 8 4.18 -11.53 -5.23
C LEU A 8 3.11 -11.54 -6.33
N ARG A 9 2.30 -12.59 -6.38
CA ARG A 9 1.22 -12.73 -7.37
C ARG A 9 -0.09 -13.02 -6.66
N ASN A 10 -1.11 -12.22 -6.94
CA ASN A 10 -2.47 -12.54 -6.53
C ASN A 10 -3.04 -13.61 -7.48
N PRO A 11 -3.35 -14.83 -7.01
CA PRO A 11 -3.86 -15.89 -7.88
C PRO A 11 -5.26 -15.61 -8.43
N ASP A 12 -6.07 -14.82 -7.71
CA ASP A 12 -7.47 -14.56 -8.08
C ASP A 12 -7.59 -13.48 -9.15
N THR A 13 -6.80 -12.41 -9.04
CA THR A 13 -6.83 -11.29 -10.00
C THR A 13 -5.75 -11.39 -11.07
N GLY A 14 -4.68 -12.13 -10.80
CA GLY A 14 -3.49 -12.17 -11.65
C GLY A 14 -2.58 -10.96 -11.51
N ASP A 15 -2.85 -10.05 -10.56
CA ASP A 15 -1.98 -8.90 -10.29
C ASP A 15 -0.60 -9.36 -9.82
N MET A 16 0.43 -8.61 -10.20
CA MET A 16 1.82 -8.88 -9.84
C MET A 16 2.49 -7.66 -9.22
N TYR A 17 3.33 -7.94 -8.22
CA TYR A 17 4.02 -6.94 -7.40
C TYR A 17 5.48 -7.36 -7.30
N GLU A 18 6.38 -6.62 -7.92
CA GLU A 18 7.82 -6.91 -7.95
C GLU A 18 8.60 -5.83 -7.18
N PHE A 19 9.37 -6.23 -6.17
CA PHE A 19 10.27 -5.31 -5.48
C PHE A 19 11.52 -5.04 -6.33
N LEU A 20 11.67 -3.81 -6.82
CA LEU A 20 12.88 -3.38 -7.55
C LEU A 20 13.97 -2.89 -6.60
N GLU A 21 13.56 -2.20 -5.53
CA GLU A 21 14.43 -1.72 -4.46
C GLU A 21 13.66 -1.73 -3.13
N THR A 22 14.24 -2.34 -2.09
CA THR A 22 13.69 -2.35 -0.73
C THR A 22 14.28 -1.22 0.12
N ALA A 23 13.73 -1.01 1.32
CA ALA A 23 14.29 -0.05 2.28
C ALA A 23 15.76 -0.41 2.62
N LYS A 24 16.08 -1.70 2.69
CA LYS A 24 17.44 -2.19 2.93
C LYS A 24 18.39 -1.83 1.78
N ASP A 25 17.94 -1.99 0.53
CA ASP A 25 18.76 -1.73 -0.66
C ASP A 25 19.11 -0.25 -0.81
N THR A 26 18.22 0.64 -0.36
CA THR A 26 18.35 2.09 -0.51
C THR A 26 18.81 2.80 0.77
N HIS A 27 19.20 2.05 1.80
CA HIS A 27 19.54 2.60 3.12
C HIS A 27 18.45 3.51 3.70
N GLY A 28 17.18 3.11 3.53
CA GLY A 28 16.01 3.81 4.05
C GLY A 28 15.52 4.98 3.18
N GLN A 29 16.17 5.26 2.05
CA GLN A 29 15.79 6.40 1.22
C GLN A 29 14.46 6.20 0.50
N ARG A 30 14.24 5.02 -0.12
CA ARG A 30 12.98 4.72 -0.82
C ARG A 30 12.68 3.23 -0.92
N VAL A 31 11.42 2.91 -1.19
CA VAL A 31 11.01 1.59 -1.72
C VAL A 31 10.54 1.80 -3.15
N THR A 32 10.95 0.93 -4.07
CA THR A 32 10.51 0.96 -5.47
C THR A 32 9.93 -0.40 -5.86
N MET A 33 8.72 -0.40 -6.42
CA MET A 33 8.06 -1.59 -6.93
C MET A 33 7.60 -1.42 -8.37
N LYS A 34 7.60 -2.52 -9.12
CA LYS A 34 6.88 -2.63 -10.39
C LYS A 34 5.58 -3.37 -10.14
N MET A 35 4.50 -2.79 -10.63
CA MET A 35 3.13 -3.23 -10.42
C MET A 35 2.51 -3.58 -11.76
N SER A 36 1.78 -4.69 -11.80
CA SER A 36 0.99 -5.14 -12.95
C SER A 36 -0.44 -5.35 -12.45
N LEU A 37 -1.36 -4.46 -12.81
CA LEU A 37 -2.74 -4.51 -12.32
C LEU A 37 -3.71 -4.89 -13.44
N LYS A 38 -4.36 -6.04 -13.25
CA LYS A 38 -5.48 -6.56 -14.04
C LYS A 38 -6.80 -6.39 -13.31
N SER A 39 -6.77 -6.38 -11.97
CA SER A 39 -7.93 -6.04 -11.15
C SER A 39 -8.44 -4.63 -11.48
N LYS A 40 -9.77 -4.46 -11.43
CA LYS A 40 -10.42 -3.19 -11.76
C LYS A 40 -10.99 -2.52 -10.53
N GLY A 41 -11.00 -1.20 -10.54
CA GLY A 41 -11.52 -0.38 -9.47
C GLY A 41 -10.58 -0.29 -8.27
N GLU A 42 -11.01 0.48 -7.28
CA GLU A 42 -10.25 0.76 -6.07
C GLU A 42 -9.98 -0.53 -5.28
N GLN A 43 -8.70 -0.90 -5.16
CA GLN A 43 -8.25 -2.06 -4.36
C GLN A 43 -7.81 -1.66 -2.94
N VAL A 44 -7.77 -0.37 -2.65
CA VAL A 44 -7.48 0.20 -1.33
C VAL A 44 -8.40 1.40 -1.09
N PRO A 45 -8.71 1.74 0.17
CA PRO A 45 -9.49 2.94 0.46
C PRO A 45 -8.72 4.22 0.11
N ASN A 46 -9.44 5.31 -0.14
CA ASN A 46 -8.86 6.64 -0.28
C ASN A 46 -8.10 7.03 1.00
N HIS A 47 -6.81 7.36 0.87
CA HIS A 47 -5.92 7.54 2.01
C HIS A 47 -4.85 8.60 1.74
N PHE A 48 -4.03 8.90 2.73
CA PHE A 48 -2.82 9.70 2.55
C PHE A 48 -1.71 9.21 3.47
N HIS A 49 -0.47 9.32 3.01
CA HIS A 49 0.71 9.05 3.81
C HIS A 49 1.08 10.27 4.66
N ALA A 50 1.39 10.06 5.93
CA ALA A 50 1.74 11.14 6.85
C ALA A 50 3.14 11.74 6.55
N LEU A 51 4.07 10.88 6.15
CA LEU A 51 5.49 11.22 6.02
C LEU A 51 6.05 11.03 4.62
N GLN A 52 5.33 10.32 3.74
CA GLN A 52 5.87 9.80 2.49
C GLN A 52 5.22 10.44 1.26
N ASP A 53 6.06 10.80 0.29
CA ASP A 53 5.61 11.12 -1.06
C ASP A 53 5.60 9.82 -1.88
N GLU A 54 4.60 9.67 -2.75
CA GLU A 54 4.53 8.58 -3.72
C GLU A 54 4.77 9.09 -5.14
N HIS A 55 5.57 8.37 -5.91
CA HIS A 55 5.87 8.68 -7.30
C HIS A 55 5.45 7.50 -8.18
N PHE A 56 4.80 7.81 -9.30
CA PHE A 56 4.33 6.83 -10.26
C PHE A 56 4.89 7.14 -11.64
N GLU A 57 5.34 6.11 -12.34
CA GLU A 57 5.73 6.14 -13.75
C GLU A 57 5.01 5.01 -14.48
N VAL A 58 4.13 5.34 -15.42
CA VAL A 58 3.36 4.34 -16.16
C VAL A 58 4.20 3.82 -17.32
N ILE A 59 4.41 2.51 -17.37
CA ILE A 59 5.21 1.84 -18.39
C ILE A 59 4.33 1.41 -19.57
N SER A 60 3.16 0.84 -19.28
CA SER A 60 2.16 0.47 -20.29
C SER A 60 0.74 0.56 -19.73
N GLY A 61 -0.25 0.72 -20.60
CA GLY A 61 -1.64 0.87 -20.20
C GLY A 61 -1.97 2.26 -19.64
N LYS A 62 -2.98 2.31 -18.75
CA LYS A 62 -3.49 3.55 -18.17
C LYS A 62 -3.76 3.39 -16.67
N LEU A 63 -3.10 4.21 -15.86
CA LEU A 63 -3.32 4.24 -14.41
C LEU A 63 -4.34 5.34 -14.08
N THR A 64 -5.39 4.98 -13.36
CA THR A 64 -6.34 5.97 -12.83
C THR A 64 -5.84 6.44 -11.46
N ILE A 65 -5.76 7.75 -11.28
CA ILE A 65 -5.39 8.40 -10.03
C ILE A 65 -6.56 9.26 -9.57
N LEU A 66 -7.04 9.02 -8.36
CA LEU A 66 -7.86 9.99 -7.64
C LEU A 66 -6.91 10.84 -6.81
N PHE A 67 -6.84 12.14 -7.07
CA PHE A 67 -5.98 13.05 -6.32
C PHE A 67 -6.67 14.40 -6.16
N ASP A 68 -6.75 14.89 -4.92
CA ASP A 68 -7.41 16.17 -4.60
C ASP A 68 -8.86 16.23 -5.12
N GLY A 69 -9.60 15.13 -4.94
CA GLY A 69 -10.99 14.97 -5.40
C GLY A 69 -11.18 14.89 -6.91
N LYS A 70 -10.09 14.84 -7.69
CA LYS A 70 -10.13 14.78 -9.16
C LYS A 70 -9.58 13.46 -9.66
N VAL A 71 -10.34 12.83 -10.55
CA VAL A 71 -9.88 11.66 -11.30
C VAL A 71 -8.99 12.11 -12.46
N ARG A 72 -7.82 11.51 -12.57
CA ARG A 72 -6.86 11.71 -13.66
C ARG A 72 -6.45 10.36 -14.21
N VAL A 73 -6.20 10.31 -15.51
CA VAL A 73 -5.63 9.13 -16.16
C VAL A 73 -4.19 9.45 -16.55
N VAL A 74 -3.26 8.65 -16.03
CA VAL A 74 -1.83 8.72 -16.34
C VAL A 74 -1.52 7.61 -17.35
N LYS A 75 -0.98 7.98 -18.50
CA LYS A 75 -0.72 7.09 -19.64
C LYS A 75 0.73 6.65 -19.67
N ALA A 76 1.03 5.62 -20.46
CA ALA A 76 2.38 5.16 -20.72
C ALA A 76 3.35 6.31 -21.05
N GLY A 77 4.50 6.34 -20.38
CA GLY A 77 5.52 7.37 -20.47
C GLY A 77 5.31 8.58 -19.55
N GLU A 78 4.11 8.75 -18.97
CA GLU A 78 3.81 9.84 -18.05
C GLU A 78 4.17 9.49 -16.60
N LYS A 79 4.45 10.54 -15.82
CA LYS A 79 4.81 10.46 -14.41
C LYS A 79 3.93 11.37 -13.57
N ILE A 80 3.64 10.97 -12.34
CA ILE A 80 2.94 11.79 -11.36
C ILE A 80 3.55 11.60 -9.97
N THR A 81 3.51 12.66 -9.16
CA THR A 81 3.90 12.63 -7.75
C THR A 81 2.69 12.98 -6.90
N LEU A 82 2.40 12.15 -5.90
CA LEU A 82 1.38 12.36 -4.88
C LEU A 82 2.10 12.76 -3.59
N PRO A 83 2.04 14.04 -3.20
CA PRO A 83 2.74 14.50 -2.00
C PRO A 83 2.07 13.97 -0.74
N LYS A 84 2.87 13.80 0.32
CA LYS A 84 2.40 13.47 1.67
C LYS A 84 1.31 14.42 2.16
N ASN A 85 0.46 13.92 3.05
CA ASN A 85 -0.67 14.65 3.64
C ASN A 85 -1.70 15.16 2.61
N LYS A 86 -1.76 14.55 1.42
CA LYS A 86 -2.82 14.79 0.44
C LYS A 86 -3.57 13.49 0.14
N PRO A 87 -4.91 13.47 0.28
CA PRO A 87 -5.73 12.32 -0.09
C PRO A 87 -5.51 11.87 -1.54
N HIS A 88 -5.35 10.57 -1.72
CA HIS A 88 -5.25 9.94 -3.02
C HIS A 88 -5.68 8.47 -3.03
N ASN A 89 -5.91 7.99 -4.25
CA ASN A 89 -6.07 6.59 -4.60
C ASN A 89 -5.46 6.34 -5.99
N HIS A 90 -5.04 5.10 -6.26
CA HIS A 90 -4.57 4.66 -7.57
C HIS A 90 -5.12 3.28 -7.90
N TYR A 91 -5.63 3.11 -9.12
CA TYR A 91 -6.26 1.86 -9.54
C TYR A 91 -6.31 1.74 -11.06
N ASN A 92 -6.52 0.51 -11.56
CA ASN A 92 -6.85 0.29 -12.96
C ASN A 92 -8.37 0.42 -13.16
N ASN A 93 -8.79 1.19 -14.16
CA ASN A 93 -10.19 1.29 -14.59
C ASN A 93 -10.34 1.11 -16.11
N ASP A 94 -9.28 0.68 -16.78
CA ASP A 94 -9.26 0.36 -18.20
C ASP A 94 -9.50 -1.15 -18.39
N PRO A 95 -10.01 -1.59 -19.55
CA PRO A 95 -10.08 -3.01 -19.87
C PRO A 95 -8.71 -3.71 -19.90
N GLU A 96 -7.67 -2.99 -20.29
CA GLU A 96 -6.32 -3.51 -20.43
C GLU A 96 -5.53 -3.47 -19.11
N GLU A 97 -4.53 -4.35 -18.99
CA GLU A 97 -3.58 -4.32 -17.89
C GLU A 97 -2.77 -3.01 -17.88
N VAL A 98 -2.55 -2.45 -16.69
CA VAL A 98 -1.61 -1.34 -16.49
C VAL A 98 -0.35 -1.84 -15.79
N ILE A 99 0.81 -1.47 -16.34
CA ILE A 99 2.11 -1.70 -15.73
C ILE A 99 2.70 -0.34 -15.35
N TYR A 100 3.11 -0.19 -14.09
CA TYR A 100 3.72 1.04 -13.60
C TYR A 100 4.81 0.75 -12.57
N ILE A 101 5.71 1.71 -12.39
CA ILE A 101 6.67 1.74 -11.31
C ILE A 101 6.17 2.72 -10.25
N GLN A 102 6.11 2.27 -9.01
CA GLN A 102 5.79 3.07 -7.83
C GLN A 102 7.06 3.21 -6.97
N SER A 103 7.39 4.43 -6.58
CA SER A 103 8.45 4.70 -5.60
C SER A 103 7.89 5.50 -4.44
N VAL A 104 8.22 5.12 -3.21
CA VAL A 104 7.74 5.78 -1.99
C VAL A 104 8.92 6.23 -1.13
N THR A 105 8.91 7.50 -0.73
CA THR A 105 10.04 8.18 -0.07
C THR A 105 9.56 8.98 1.15
N PRO A 106 10.15 8.85 2.34
CA PRO A 106 11.21 7.89 2.71
C PRO A 106 10.71 6.45 2.75
N ALA A 107 11.62 5.47 2.81
CA ALA A 107 11.25 4.06 2.79
C ALA A 107 10.49 3.60 4.04
N LEU A 108 10.98 4.00 5.22
CA LEU A 108 10.47 3.54 6.53
C LEU A 108 10.31 2.00 6.54
N ASP A 109 9.13 1.49 6.92
CA ASP A 109 8.75 0.08 6.88
C ASP A 109 7.69 -0.20 5.78
N PHE A 110 7.70 0.56 4.70
CA PHE A 110 6.68 0.49 3.65
C PHE A 110 6.75 -0.79 2.81
N ASP A 111 7.95 -1.33 2.59
CA ASP A 111 8.15 -2.62 1.92
C ASP A 111 7.51 -3.77 2.72
N TYR A 112 7.67 -3.75 4.04
CA TYR A 112 6.99 -4.67 4.94
C TYR A 112 5.47 -4.49 4.90
N LEU A 113 4.97 -3.24 4.94
CA LEU A 113 3.53 -2.95 4.80
C LEU A 113 2.95 -3.56 3.53
N LEU A 114 3.61 -3.35 2.39
CA LEU A 114 3.17 -3.85 1.09
C LEU A 114 3.15 -5.37 1.04
N GLU A 115 4.25 -6.03 1.43
CA GLU A 115 4.32 -7.50 1.48
C GLU A 115 3.23 -8.08 2.38
N ASN A 116 2.96 -7.43 3.51
CA ASN A 116 1.92 -7.86 4.44
C ASN A 116 0.50 -7.65 3.90
N ILE A 117 0.19 -6.51 3.29
CA ILE A 117 -1.12 -6.26 2.64
C ILE A 117 -1.36 -7.26 1.50
N ILE A 118 -0.36 -7.47 0.64
CA ILE A 118 -0.47 -8.41 -0.47
C ILE A 118 -0.63 -9.85 0.07
N GLY A 119 0.13 -10.23 1.09
CA GLY A 119 0.01 -11.53 1.75
C GLY A 119 -1.37 -11.76 2.39
N LEU A 120 -1.92 -10.76 3.09
CA LEU A 120 -3.28 -10.81 3.62
C LEU A 120 -4.33 -10.91 2.51
N THR A 121 -4.12 -10.23 1.39
CA THR A 121 -5.01 -10.27 0.22
C THR A 121 -5.03 -11.66 -0.40
N ILE A 122 -3.84 -12.26 -0.63
CA ILE A 122 -3.71 -13.63 -1.15
C ILE A 122 -4.34 -14.67 -0.22
N ASP A 123 -4.27 -14.44 1.10
CA ASP A 123 -4.91 -15.30 2.10
C ASP A 123 -6.43 -15.04 2.23
N GLY A 124 -7.04 -14.18 1.41
CA GLY A 124 -8.47 -13.87 1.44
C GLY A 124 -8.92 -13.03 2.65
N LYS A 125 -7.98 -12.41 3.38
CA LYS A 125 -8.25 -11.60 4.58
C LYS A 125 -8.51 -10.12 4.28
N MET A 126 -8.51 -9.74 3.01
CA MET A 126 -8.82 -8.39 2.55
C MET A 126 -9.96 -8.37 1.51
N PRO A 127 -11.18 -8.80 1.89
CA PRO A 127 -12.32 -8.77 0.97
C PRO A 127 -12.57 -7.34 0.46
N ASN A 128 -12.78 -7.19 -0.85
CA ASN A 128 -12.94 -5.90 -1.52
C ASN A 128 -11.79 -4.90 -1.24
N GLY A 129 -10.57 -5.42 -1.06
CA GLY A 129 -9.38 -4.60 -0.84
C GLY A 129 -9.24 -4.01 0.56
N LYS A 130 -10.05 -4.45 1.53
CA LYS A 130 -10.08 -3.88 2.88
C LYS A 130 -9.84 -4.94 3.94
N ALA A 131 -8.97 -4.63 4.89
CA ALA A 131 -8.82 -5.45 6.08
C ALA A 131 -9.97 -5.13 7.07
N GLY A 132 -10.20 -6.03 8.03
CA GLY A 132 -11.12 -5.72 9.13
C GLY A 132 -10.58 -4.58 10.01
N LEU A 133 -11.48 -3.80 10.62
CA LEU A 133 -11.14 -2.60 11.41
C LEU A 133 -10.02 -2.84 12.45
N VAL A 134 -10.06 -3.96 13.18
CA VAL A 134 -9.03 -4.29 14.19
C VAL A 134 -7.65 -4.44 13.54
N GLN A 135 -7.58 -5.11 12.38
CA GLN A 135 -6.33 -5.27 11.64
C GLN A 135 -5.81 -3.90 11.16
N GLU A 136 -6.66 -3.05 10.60
CA GLU A 136 -6.26 -1.71 10.15
C GLU A 136 -5.71 -0.85 11.30
N LEU A 137 -6.36 -0.87 12.47
CA LEU A 137 -5.93 -0.11 13.64
C LEU A 137 -4.62 -0.65 14.24
N VAL A 138 -4.41 -1.97 14.22
CA VAL A 138 -3.13 -2.58 14.63
C VAL A 138 -2.02 -2.17 13.65
N THR A 139 -2.26 -2.27 12.34
CA THR A 139 -1.32 -1.82 11.30
C THR A 139 -0.97 -0.35 11.47
N LEU A 140 -1.96 0.54 11.60
CA LEU A 140 -1.76 1.97 11.79
C LEU A 140 -0.99 2.32 13.08
N ARG A 141 -1.18 1.55 14.15
CA ARG A 141 -0.54 1.80 15.45
C ARG A 141 0.96 1.53 15.44
N TYR A 142 1.39 0.47 14.76
CA TYR A 142 2.74 -0.12 14.90
C TYR A 142 3.64 0.06 13.68
N LEU A 143 3.14 0.60 12.56
CA LEU A 143 3.99 0.98 11.43
C LEU A 143 4.44 2.43 11.50
N ASP A 144 5.64 2.70 10.99
CA ASP A 144 6.21 4.03 10.87
C ASP A 144 5.70 4.74 9.60
N SER A 145 5.48 3.98 8.53
CA SER A 145 4.85 4.38 7.25
C SER A 145 3.33 4.60 7.35
N LYS A 146 2.89 5.43 8.30
CA LYS A 146 1.46 5.63 8.60
C LYS A 146 0.69 6.21 7.41
N SER A 147 -0.32 5.46 6.98
CA SER A 147 -1.37 5.90 6.06
C SER A 147 -2.69 6.07 6.80
N TYR A 148 -3.29 7.25 6.72
CA TYR A 148 -4.58 7.53 7.33
C TYR A 148 -5.69 7.53 6.28
N LEU A 149 -6.89 7.10 6.66
CA LEU A 149 -8.06 7.20 5.80
C LEU A 149 -8.44 8.66 5.62
N ALA A 150 -8.69 9.08 4.39
CA ALA A 150 -8.93 10.49 4.05
C ALA A 150 -10.25 11.02 4.65
N ASP A 151 -11.26 10.16 4.73
CA ASP A 151 -12.63 10.54 5.11
C ASP A 151 -12.89 10.44 6.63
N ILE A 152 -11.89 10.02 7.42
CA ILE A 152 -12.00 9.90 8.87
C ILE A 152 -11.10 10.94 9.56
N PRO A 153 -11.61 11.74 10.51
CA PRO A 153 -10.78 12.67 11.27
C PRO A 153 -9.57 11.99 11.92
N GLN A 154 -8.37 12.55 11.71
CA GLN A 154 -7.12 11.97 12.22
C GLN A 154 -7.13 11.76 13.75
N GLY A 155 -7.77 12.66 14.50
CA GLY A 155 -7.89 12.53 15.96
C GLY A 155 -8.63 11.26 16.38
N ILE A 156 -9.68 10.88 15.64
CA ILE A 156 -10.43 9.64 15.89
C ILE A 156 -9.56 8.44 15.57
N GLN A 157 -8.90 8.42 14.40
CA GLN A 157 -8.00 7.33 14.02
C GLN A 157 -6.87 7.15 15.05
N LYS A 158 -6.26 8.25 15.50
CA LYS A 158 -5.21 8.26 16.53
C LYS A 158 -5.71 7.76 17.88
N PHE A 159 -6.91 8.15 18.30
CA PHE A 159 -7.52 7.63 19.52
C PHE A 159 -7.75 6.12 19.41
N LEU A 160 -8.44 5.67 18.35
CA LEU A 160 -8.80 4.27 18.14
C LEU A 160 -7.57 3.37 18.03
N MET A 161 -6.54 3.77 17.28
CA MET A 161 -5.33 2.94 17.12
C MET A 161 -4.58 2.76 18.47
N ASN A 162 -4.62 3.76 19.35
CA ASN A 162 -3.96 3.69 20.65
C ASN A 162 -4.75 2.89 21.69
N VAL A 163 -6.07 2.78 21.54
CA VAL A 163 -6.94 1.96 22.41
C VAL A 163 -7.03 0.52 21.90
N VAL A 164 -7.40 0.34 20.63
CA VAL A 164 -7.68 -0.96 20.01
C VAL A 164 -6.40 -1.69 19.61
N GLY A 165 -5.36 -0.98 19.16
CA GLY A 165 -4.13 -1.59 18.66
C GLY A 165 -3.44 -2.53 19.67
N PRO A 166 -3.19 -2.11 20.92
CA PRO A 166 -2.64 -2.99 21.95
C PRO A 166 -3.53 -4.21 22.24
N ILE A 167 -4.85 -4.02 22.31
CA ILE A 167 -5.82 -5.11 22.53
C ILE A 167 -5.78 -6.11 21.37
N GLY A 168 -5.78 -5.63 20.13
CA GLY A 168 -5.69 -6.47 18.94
C GLY A 168 -4.44 -7.37 18.96
N ARG A 169 -3.29 -6.85 19.41
CA ARG A 169 -2.07 -7.67 19.57
C ARG A 169 -2.23 -8.80 20.58
N MET A 170 -2.97 -8.58 21.67
CA MET A 170 -3.26 -9.62 22.66
C MET A 170 -4.10 -10.76 22.04
N PHE A 171 -4.90 -10.47 21.02
CA PHE A 171 -5.70 -11.45 20.27
C PHE A 171 -5.01 -11.97 19.00
N GLY A 172 -3.70 -11.75 18.85
CA GLY A 172 -2.91 -12.34 17.76
C GLY A 172 -2.82 -11.50 16.48
N TYR A 173 -3.45 -10.32 16.43
CA TYR A 173 -3.27 -9.40 15.30
C TYR A 173 -1.85 -8.84 15.29
N ARG A 174 -1.27 -8.70 14.10
CA ARG A 174 0.06 -8.09 13.91
C ARG A 174 0.01 -7.07 12.79
N ALA A 175 0.81 -6.02 12.93
CA ALA A 175 0.99 -5.04 11.85
C ALA A 175 1.78 -5.68 10.71
N ILE A 176 2.79 -6.48 11.06
CA ILE A 176 3.53 -7.34 10.14
C ILE A 176 3.50 -8.77 10.67
N TYR A 177 2.98 -9.70 9.88
CA TYR A 177 2.97 -11.12 10.24
C TYR A 177 4.25 -11.82 9.80
N LYS A 178 4.84 -12.61 10.71
CA LYS A 178 6.03 -13.43 10.43
C LYS A 178 5.87 -14.34 9.21
N LYS A 179 4.64 -14.80 8.94
CA LYS A 179 4.30 -15.63 7.78
C LYS A 179 4.74 -15.00 6.44
N TYR A 180 4.67 -13.67 6.31
CA TYR A 180 5.00 -12.99 5.05
C TYR A 180 6.42 -12.42 5.08
N SER A 181 6.81 -11.82 6.20
CA SER A 181 8.01 -11.00 6.26
C SER A 181 9.15 -11.54 7.12
N ASP A 182 9.04 -12.73 7.70
CA ASP A 182 9.99 -13.33 8.67
C ASP A 182 10.29 -12.48 9.92
N ILE A 183 9.64 -11.32 10.06
CA ILE A 183 9.65 -10.44 11.23
C ILE A 183 8.22 -10.27 11.74
N GLU A 184 8.08 -9.74 12.95
CA GLU A 184 6.79 -9.45 13.54
C GLU A 184 6.77 -8.02 14.11
N LYS A 185 5.71 -7.28 13.81
CA LYS A 185 5.42 -5.96 14.42
C LYS A 185 4.04 -5.94 15.06
#